data_AF-X0TDN7-F1
#
_entry.id   AF-X0TDN7-F1
#
_cell.length_a   1.000
_cell.length_b   1.000
_cell.length_c   1.000
_cell.angle_alpha   90.00
_cell.angle_beta   90.00
_cell.angle_gamma   90.00
#
_symmetry.space_group_name_H-M   'P 1'
#
loop_
_entity.id
_entity.type
_entity.pdbx_description
1 polymer ?
#
loop_
_entity_poly.entity_id
_entity_poly.type
_entity_poly.pdbx_seq_one_letter_code
_entity_poly.pdbx_strand_id
1 'polypeptide(L)'
;GSDVDADMLAHIALRRSEGLAGIYVASADGQAFRQPLEDIAHDGTPATVVGFREHASWALASDTLDFVDLEDIPGVFREPLPRIGLDSLPDQGAWLQPFRPLSALLSSRV
;
A
#
# COMPACT_ATOMS: atom_id res chain seq x y z
N GLY A 1 -22.02 -6.35 3.99
CA GLY A 1 -21.24 -5.13 4.25
C GLY A 1 -20.93 -4.53 2.89
N SER A 2 -20.88 -3.21 2.75
CA SER A 2 -20.38 -2.67 1.48
C SER A 2 -18.93 -3.12 1.32
N ASP A 3 -18.63 -3.58 0.12
CA ASP A 3 -17.28 -3.88 -0.27
C ASP A 3 -16.59 -2.54 -0.50
N VAL A 4 -15.68 -2.18 0.40
CA VAL A 4 -14.98 -0.87 0.37
C VAL A 4 -14.28 -0.68 -0.97
N ASP A 5 -13.77 -1.76 -1.56
CA ASP A 5 -13.08 -1.70 -2.85
C ASP A 5 -14.03 -1.36 -3.98
N ALA A 6 -15.26 -1.91 -3.96
CA ALA A 6 -16.29 -1.56 -4.92
C ALA A 6 -16.73 -0.09 -4.81
N ASP A 7 -16.90 0.42 -3.59
CA ASP A 7 -17.24 1.82 -3.35
C ASP A 7 -16.11 2.75 -3.83
N MET A 8 -14.84 2.38 -3.60
CA MET A 8 -13.67 3.10 -4.11
C MET A 8 -13.63 3.11 -5.63
N LEU A 9 -13.80 1.97 -6.29
CA LEU A 9 -13.80 1.88 -7.75
C LEU A 9 -14.92 2.71 -8.38
N ALA A 10 -16.12 2.69 -7.78
CA ALA A 10 -17.23 3.53 -8.22
C ALA A 10 -16.89 5.02 -8.10
N HIS A 11 -16.23 5.43 -7.02
CA HIS A 11 -15.79 6.81 -6.85
C HIS A 11 -14.74 7.21 -7.90
N ILE A 12 -13.77 6.34 -8.18
CA ILE A 12 -12.75 6.56 -9.20
C ILE A 12 -13.38 6.75 -10.58
N ALA A 13 -14.32 5.87 -10.95
CA ALA A 13 -15.04 5.96 -12.22
C ALA A 13 -15.82 7.28 -12.36
N LEU A 14 -16.47 7.73 -11.27
CA LEU A 14 -17.14 9.03 -11.24
C LEU A 14 -16.16 10.18 -11.45
N ARG A 15 -15.01 10.18 -10.75
CA ARG A 15 -14.02 11.25 -10.91
C ARG A 15 -13.40 11.28 -12.31
N ARG A 16 -13.20 10.12 -12.93
CA ARG A 16 -12.71 10.00 -14.31
C ARG A 16 -13.66 10.69 -15.29
N SER A 17 -14.98 10.53 -15.12
CA SER A 17 -15.96 11.21 -15.99
C SER A 17 -16.02 12.72 -15.78
N GLU A 18 -15.53 13.22 -14.64
CA GLU A 18 -15.45 14.64 -14.29
C GLU A 18 -14.11 15.30 -14.67
N GLY A 19 -13.20 14.57 -15.33
CA GLY A 19 -11.89 15.12 -15.75
C GLY A 19 -10.79 14.98 -14.69
N LEU A 20 -10.70 13.80 -14.06
CA LEU A 20 -9.62 13.42 -13.15
C LEU A 20 -8.23 13.76 -13.74
N ALA A 21 -7.46 14.59 -13.04
CA ALA A 21 -6.12 14.99 -13.49
C ALA A 21 -4.99 14.05 -13.01
N GLY A 22 -5.29 13.18 -12.04
CA GLY A 22 -4.34 12.22 -11.47
C GLY A 22 -4.94 11.54 -10.25
N ILE A 23 -4.41 10.37 -9.88
CA ILE A 23 -4.92 9.59 -8.74
C ILE A 23 -3.79 9.01 -7.89
N TYR A 24 -3.99 9.03 -6.57
CA TYR A 24 -3.20 8.30 -5.59
C TYR A 24 -4.11 7.29 -4.90
N VAL A 25 -3.75 6.01 -4.91
CA VAL A 25 -4.50 4.95 -4.24
C VAL A 25 -3.62 4.28 -3.18
N ALA A 26 -4.09 4.29 -1.94
CA ALA A 26 -3.49 3.51 -0.87
C ALA A 26 -4.21 2.16 -0.73
N SER A 27 -3.79 1.17 -1.53
CA SER A 27 -4.33 -0.19 -1.48
C SER A 27 -3.24 -1.23 -1.74
N ALA A 28 -3.32 -2.35 -1.01
CA ALA A 28 -2.52 -3.54 -1.27
C ALA A 28 -3.21 -4.51 -2.24
N ASP A 29 -4.49 -4.30 -2.57
CA ASP A 29 -5.25 -5.23 -3.41
C ASP A 29 -5.02 -4.98 -4.90
N GLY A 30 -4.10 -5.78 -5.48
CA GLY A 30 -3.85 -5.75 -6.91
C GLY A 30 -4.94 -6.42 -7.76
N GLN A 31 -5.78 -7.30 -7.19
CA GLN A 31 -6.86 -7.94 -7.96
C GLN A 31 -7.96 -6.92 -8.29
N ALA A 32 -8.31 -6.07 -7.33
CA ALA A 32 -9.33 -5.04 -7.53
C ALA A 32 -8.82 -3.83 -8.31
N PHE A 33 -7.60 -3.34 -8.00
CA PHE A 33 -7.17 -2.01 -8.45
C PHE A 33 -6.20 -1.97 -9.62
N ARG A 34 -5.49 -3.07 -9.93
CA ARG A 34 -4.43 -3.03 -10.95
C ARG A 34 -4.94 -2.59 -12.31
N GLN A 35 -5.85 -3.37 -12.93
CA GLN A 35 -6.33 -3.08 -14.28
C GLN A 35 -7.02 -1.70 -14.34
N PRO A 36 -7.93 -1.34 -13.41
CA PRO A 36 -8.55 -0.02 -13.43
C PRO A 36 -7.56 1.16 -13.38
N LEU A 37 -6.47 1.04 -12.62
CA LEU A 37 -5.44 2.07 -12.54
C LEU A 37 -4.56 2.09 -13.79
N GLU A 38 -4.19 0.92 -14.33
CA GLU A 38 -3.43 0.82 -15.56
C GLU A 38 -4.20 1.43 -16.75
N ASP A 39 -5.52 1.25 -16.80
CA ASP A 39 -6.39 1.88 -17.81
C ASP A 39 -6.39 3.41 -17.70
N ILE A 40 -6.39 3.95 -16.47
CA ILE A 40 -6.33 5.40 -16.22
C ILE A 40 -4.97 5.96 -16.66
N ALA A 41 -3.88 5.27 -16.32
CA ALA A 41 -2.53 5.62 -16.73
C ALA A 41 -2.38 5.60 -18.26
N HIS A 42 -2.94 4.59 -18.92
CA HIS A 42 -2.90 4.45 -20.37
C HIS A 42 -3.62 5.60 -21.10
N ASP A 43 -4.71 6.11 -20.51
CA ASP A 43 -5.43 7.28 -21.00
C ASP A 43 -4.66 8.61 -20.80
N GLY A 44 -3.44 8.54 -20.23
CA GLY A 44 -2.56 9.69 -20.01
C GLY A 44 -2.80 10.41 -18.69
N THR A 45 -3.61 9.83 -17.79
CA THR A 45 -3.84 10.37 -16.44
C THR A 45 -2.92 9.66 -15.44
N PRO A 46 -2.00 10.36 -14.74
CA PRO A 46 -1.08 9.72 -13.81
C PRO A 46 -1.82 8.93 -12.71
N ALA A 47 -1.40 7.68 -12.50
CA ALA A 47 -1.93 6.81 -11.46
C ALA A 47 -0.80 6.29 -10.57
N THR A 48 -0.88 6.63 -9.29
CA THR A 48 0.14 6.31 -8.29
C THR A 48 -0.43 5.41 -7.20
N VAL A 49 0.27 4.33 -6.89
CA VAL A 49 -0.03 3.48 -5.74
C VAL A 49 0.87 3.89 -4.58
N VAL A 50 0.26 4.09 -3.41
CA VAL A 50 0.98 4.45 -2.17
C VAL A 50 0.85 3.30 -1.18
N GLY A 51 1.96 2.75 -0.71
CA GLY A 51 1.87 1.63 0.22
C GLY A 51 3.22 1.09 0.63
N PHE A 52 3.20 -0.08 1.27
CA PHE A 52 4.42 -0.82 1.58
C PHE A 52 4.82 -1.68 0.39
N ARG A 53 6.10 -1.64 0.03
CA ARG A 53 6.68 -2.39 -1.09
C ARG A 53 6.32 -3.87 -1.07
N GLU A 54 6.35 -4.48 0.10
CA GLU A 54 6.04 -5.90 0.34
C GLU A 54 4.57 -6.27 0.12
N HIS A 55 3.66 -5.30 0.14
CA HIS A 55 2.22 -5.52 0.02
C HIS A 55 1.67 -5.06 -1.34
N ALA A 56 2.42 -4.22 -2.06
CA ALA A 56 2.03 -3.66 -3.35
C ALA A 56 3.00 -4.05 -4.48
N SER A 57 3.56 -5.26 -4.42
CA SER A 57 4.49 -5.77 -5.45
C SER A 57 3.90 -5.78 -6.86
N TRP A 58 2.57 -5.87 -6.97
CA TRP A 58 1.85 -5.77 -8.23
C TRP A 58 1.95 -4.39 -8.89
N ALA A 59 2.04 -3.32 -8.10
CA ALA A 59 2.18 -1.94 -8.61
C ALA A 59 3.60 -1.70 -9.12
N LEU A 60 4.60 -2.19 -8.37
CA LEU A 60 6.02 -2.16 -8.78
C LEU A 60 6.31 -2.97 -10.04
N ALA A 61 5.51 -4.01 -10.29
CA ALA A 61 5.62 -4.86 -11.48
C ALA A 61 4.86 -4.29 -12.68
N SER A 62 4.19 -3.14 -12.53
CA SER A 62 3.50 -2.46 -13.62
C SER A 62 4.41 -1.44 -14.27
N ASP A 63 4.45 -1.42 -15.59
CA ASP A 63 5.25 -0.45 -16.36
C ASP A 63 4.55 0.92 -16.49
N THR A 64 3.27 1.01 -16.11
CA THR A 64 2.46 2.24 -16.29
C THR A 64 2.07 2.92 -14.98
N LEU A 65 2.20 2.24 -13.84
CA LEU A 65 1.85 2.78 -12.53
C LEU A 65 3.08 3.39 -11.85
N ASP A 66 2.87 4.56 -11.24
CA ASP A 66 3.84 5.10 -10.30
C ASP A 66 3.67 4.41 -8.93
N PHE A 67 4.76 4.32 -8.18
CA PHE A 67 4.73 3.78 -6.82
C PHE A 67 5.46 4.69 -5.84
N VAL A 68 4.82 4.96 -4.70
CA VAL A 68 5.42 5.65 -3.57
C VAL A 68 5.40 4.72 -2.37
N ASP A 69 6.60 4.37 -1.89
CA ASP A 69 6.74 3.66 -0.63
C ASP A 69 6.38 4.61 0.51
N LEU A 70 5.52 4.17 1.43
CA LEU A 70 5.20 4.97 2.61
C LEU A 70 6.47 5.33 3.39
N GLU A 71 7.45 4.43 3.46
CA GLU A 71 8.71 4.72 4.19
C GLU A 71 9.56 5.81 3.57
N ASP A 72 9.40 6.08 2.28
CA ASP A 72 10.12 7.14 1.59
C ASP A 72 9.47 8.52 1.85
N ILE A 73 8.27 8.58 2.46
CA ILE A 73 7.57 9.82 2.76
C ILE A 73 8.10 10.44 4.06
N PRO A 74 8.75 11.63 4.01
CA PRO A 74 9.31 12.25 5.20
C PRO A 74 8.24 12.55 6.25
N GLY A 75 8.47 12.10 7.48
CA GLY A 75 7.59 12.36 8.63
C GLY A 75 6.32 11.52 8.69
N VAL A 76 6.13 10.53 7.81
CA VAL A 76 4.97 9.63 7.89
C VAL A 76 5.05 8.72 9.12
N PHE A 77 6.27 8.29 9.49
CA PHE A 77 6.53 7.51 10.69
C PHE A 77 7.33 8.34 11.70
N ARG A 78 6.95 8.24 12.98
CA ARG A 78 7.70 8.87 14.09
C ARG A 78 9.03 8.18 14.37
N GLU A 79 9.05 6.87 14.19
CA GLU A 79 10.23 6.00 14.30
C GLU A 79 10.23 5.08 13.07
N PRO A 80 11.40 4.71 12.52
CA PRO A 80 11.47 3.75 11.42
C PRO A 80 10.74 2.45 11.76
N LEU A 81 10.09 1.84 10.76
CA LEU A 81 9.46 0.55 10.99
C LEU A 81 10.52 -0.49 11.38
N PRO A 82 10.23 -1.37 12.37
CA PRO A 82 11.19 -2.35 12.85
C PRO A 82 11.36 -3.49 11.83
N ARG A 83 12.01 -3.19 10.71
CA ARG A 83 12.35 -4.17 9.67
C ARG A 83 13.54 -5.01 10.14
N ILE A 84 13.40 -6.32 10.07
CA ILE A 84 14.52 -7.25 10.18
C ILE A 84 14.82 -7.73 8.76
N GLY A 85 15.84 -7.14 8.13
CA GLY A 85 16.42 -7.72 6.92
C GLY A 85 17.20 -8.96 7.30
N LEU A 86 16.86 -10.13 6.74
CA LEU A 86 17.59 -11.38 7.00
C LEU A 86 19.05 -11.30 6.53
N ASP A 87 19.29 -10.45 5.53
CA ASP A 87 20.59 -10.03 4.99
C ASP A 87 21.36 -9.08 5.90
N SER A 88 20.67 -8.40 6.82
CA SER A 88 21.25 -7.50 7.83
C SER A 88 21.38 -8.17 9.20
N LEU A 89 21.21 -9.50 9.28
CA LEU A 89 21.42 -10.23 10.53
C LEU A 89 22.90 -10.18 10.92
N PRO A 90 23.22 -10.03 12.21
CA PRO A 90 24.59 -10.19 12.70
C PRO A 90 25.14 -11.57 12.32
N ASP A 91 26.45 -11.69 12.18
CA ASP A 91 27.11 -12.98 11.86
C ASP A 91 26.73 -14.10 12.84
N GLN A 92 26.49 -13.75 14.12
CA GLN A 92 26.02 -14.67 15.17
C GLN A 92 24.50 -14.94 15.16
N GLY A 93 23.75 -14.37 14.22
CA GLY A 93 22.28 -14.37 14.20
C GLY A 93 21.66 -13.41 15.21
N ALA A 94 20.33 -13.25 15.13
CA ALA A 94 19.56 -12.46 16.10
C ALA A 94 18.38 -13.27 16.65
N TRP A 95 18.13 -13.15 17.95
CA TRP A 95 16.88 -13.60 18.56
C TRP A 95 15.83 -12.50 18.36
N LEU A 96 14.80 -12.80 17.56
CA LEU A 96 13.72 -11.84 17.33
C LEU A 96 12.88 -11.72 18.60
N GLN A 97 12.52 -10.49 18.98
CA GLN A 97 11.54 -10.32 20.04
C GLN A 97 10.26 -11.05 19.65
N PRO A 98 9.67 -11.85 20.55
CA PRO A 98 8.38 -12.48 20.28
C PRO A 98 7.36 -11.41 19.95
N PHE A 99 6.66 -11.56 18.82
CA PHE A 99 5.46 -10.77 18.56
C PHE A 99 4.50 -10.94 19.73
N ARG A 100 3.92 -9.84 20.22
CA ARG A 100 2.91 -9.94 21.28
C ARG A 100 1.79 -10.87 20.78
N PRO A 101 1.34 -11.85 21.58
CA PRO A 101 0.27 -12.74 21.17
C PRO A 101 -1.00 -11.93 20.90
N LEU A 102 -1.83 -12.38 19.96
CA LEU A 102 -3.11 -11.74 19.59
C LEU A 102 -4.02 -11.48 20.81
N SER A 103 -3.89 -12.27 21.88
CA SER A 103 -4.58 -12.08 23.15
C SER A 103 -4.25 -10.76 23.84
N ALA A 104 -3.08 -10.18 23.60
CA ALA A 104 -2.66 -8.89 24.18
C ALA A 104 -3.42 -7.69 23.58
N LEU A 105 -4.06 -7.84 22.42
CA LEU A 105 -4.90 -6.80 21.80
C LEU A 105 -6.29 -6.70 22.45
N LEU A 106 -6.72 -7.73 23.21
CA LEU A 106 -8.04 -7.76 23.85
C LEU A 106 -8.08 -6.96 25.17
N SER A 107 -6.92 -6.66 25.77
CA SER A 107 -6.82 -5.92 27.05
C SER A 107 -6.81 -4.40 26.89
N SER A 108 -6.89 -3.84 25.68
CA SER A 108 -6.90 -2.39 25.43
C SER A 108 -8.29 -1.75 25.44
N ARG A 109 -9.34 -2.50 25.80
CA ARG A 109 -10.67 -1.95 26.11
C ARG A 109 -10.95 -2.08 27.61
N VAL A 110 -10.37 -1.18 28.40
CA VAL A 110 -10.89 -0.79 29.71
C VAL A 110 -10.70 0.71 29.88
#